data_AF-A0A6A0H624-F1
#
_entry.id   AF-A0A6A0H624-F1
#
_cell.length_a   1.000
_cell.length_b   1.000
_cell.length_c   1.000
_cell.angle_alpha   90.00
_cell.angle_beta   90.00
_cell.angle_gamma   90.00
#
_symmetry.space_group_name_H-M   'P 1'
#
loop_
_entity.id
_entity.type
_entity.pdbx_description
1 polymer ?
#
loop_
_entity_poly.entity_id
_entity_poly.type
_entity_poly.pdbx_seq_one_letter_code
_entity_poly.pdbx_strand_id
1 'polypeptide(L)'
;MLYFKHPSVGLLQLPRMPDTLLFGDRDRWQAEGLSIHPLVPMGTWAISYEGPMRVYKDEDDEDQATGEIVDVRIEVEWSANFDHFDFDSDLDVGAMARAMAKEKWSREYFNNLRDAHQTHYEQMGALKGTAMVAGTTYSVELESMRDHSYGERGPLIW
;
A
#
# COMPACT_ATOMS: atom_id res chain seq x y z
N MET A 1 0.02 -2.28 5.86
CA MET A 1 -0.45 -3.69 5.92
C MET A 1 0.14 -4.47 4.73
N LEU A 2 0.58 -5.74 4.87
CA LEU A 2 1.12 -6.53 3.74
C LEU A 2 0.36 -7.84 3.56
N TYR A 3 -0.17 -8.04 2.36
CA TYR A 3 -0.79 -9.27 1.90
C TYR A 3 -0.16 -9.76 0.60
N PHE A 4 -0.10 -11.07 0.42
CA PHE A 4 0.38 -11.70 -0.80
C PHE A 4 -0.53 -12.86 -1.19
N LYS A 5 -1.21 -12.77 -2.35
CA LYS A 5 -2.09 -13.84 -2.83
C LYS A 5 -1.31 -14.78 -3.74
N HIS A 6 -1.11 -16.00 -3.28
CA HIS A 6 -0.47 -17.07 -4.04
C HIS A 6 -1.50 -18.04 -4.64
N PRO A 7 -1.40 -18.42 -5.93
CA PRO A 7 -2.42 -19.26 -6.58
C PRO A 7 -2.66 -20.63 -5.92
N SER A 8 -1.62 -21.25 -5.36
CA SER A 8 -1.70 -22.60 -4.78
C SER A 8 -1.77 -22.63 -3.25
N VAL A 9 -1.31 -21.57 -2.59
CA VAL A 9 -1.22 -21.52 -1.11
C VAL A 9 -2.36 -20.67 -0.54
N GLY A 10 -2.96 -19.79 -1.34
CA GLY A 10 -4.01 -18.89 -0.91
C GLY A 10 -3.47 -17.51 -0.52
N LEU A 11 -4.19 -16.80 0.34
CA LEU A 11 -3.82 -15.48 0.81
C LEU A 11 -2.82 -15.60 1.96
N LEU A 12 -1.69 -14.90 1.86
CA LEU A 12 -0.68 -14.79 2.91
C LEU A 12 -0.75 -13.40 3.55
N GLN A 13 -0.54 -13.34 4.86
CA GLN A 13 -0.52 -12.10 5.64
C GLN A 13 0.64 -12.08 6.63
N LEU A 14 0.99 -10.91 7.18
CA LEU A 14 1.99 -10.84 8.23
C LEU A 14 1.55 -11.64 9.48
N PRO A 15 2.48 -12.30 10.22
CA PRO A 15 2.12 -13.12 11.38
C PRO A 15 1.49 -12.33 12.53
N ARG A 16 1.78 -11.03 12.62
CA ARG A 16 1.36 -10.09 13.69
C ARG A 16 0.08 -9.32 13.41
N MET A 17 -0.71 -9.73 12.42
CA MET A 17 -2.04 -9.14 12.19
C MET A 17 -2.97 -9.32 13.41
N PRO A 18 -3.86 -8.35 13.73
CA PRO A 18 -4.19 -7.16 12.93
C PRO A 18 -3.28 -5.94 13.20
N ASP A 19 -2.16 -6.08 13.90
CA ASP A 19 -1.28 -4.94 14.18
C ASP A 19 -0.66 -4.42 12.86
N THR A 20 -1.11 -3.24 12.43
CA THR A 20 -0.65 -2.57 11.22
C THR A 20 0.59 -1.72 11.46
N LEU A 21 1.09 -1.66 12.71
CA LEU A 21 2.24 -0.87 13.09
C LEU A 21 3.54 -1.58 12.71
N LEU A 22 4.12 -1.10 11.62
CA LEU A 22 5.45 -1.45 11.19
C LEU A 22 6.47 -0.57 11.91
N PHE A 23 7.27 -1.14 12.81
CA PHE A 23 8.34 -0.42 13.50
C PHE A 23 9.54 -0.27 12.57
N GLY A 24 9.79 0.97 12.14
CA GLY A 24 10.97 1.31 11.34
C GLY A 24 12.28 1.07 12.09
N ASP A 25 13.30 0.63 11.37
CA ASP A 25 14.68 0.72 11.84
C ASP A 25 15.11 2.21 11.91
N ARG A 26 15.97 2.59 12.87
CA ARG A 26 16.40 3.99 13.06
C ARG A 26 17.14 4.54 11.85
N ASP A 27 17.78 3.66 11.08
CA ASP A 27 18.68 4.03 9.99
C ASP A 27 18.16 3.61 8.60
N ARG A 28 17.01 2.93 8.51
CA ARG A 28 16.46 2.39 7.25
C ARG A 28 14.93 2.47 7.19
N TRP A 29 14.40 2.73 6.00
CA TRP A 29 12.96 2.60 5.70
C TRP A 29 12.56 1.12 5.55
N GLN A 30 12.74 0.36 6.63
CA GLN A 30 12.51 -1.07 6.71
C GLN A 30 11.74 -1.40 7.97
N ALA A 31 10.81 -2.35 7.87
CA ALA A 31 10.05 -2.83 9.02
C ALA A 31 9.58 -4.26 8.78
N GLU A 32 9.77 -5.13 9.78
CA GLU A 32 9.32 -6.52 9.79
C GLU A 32 9.64 -7.30 8.49
N GLY A 33 10.83 -7.08 7.92
CA GLY A 33 11.28 -7.74 6.70
C GLY A 33 10.90 -7.02 5.39
N LEU A 34 9.96 -6.07 5.43
CA LEU A 34 9.60 -5.22 4.29
C LEU A 34 10.61 -4.06 4.15
N SER A 35 11.06 -3.81 2.93
CA SER A 35 11.92 -2.70 2.55
C SER A 35 11.39 -2.05 1.28
N ILE A 36 11.23 -0.73 1.29
CA ILE A 36 10.79 0.05 0.13
C ILE A 36 11.78 1.20 -0.04
N HIS A 37 12.44 1.28 -1.20
CA HIS A 37 13.43 2.32 -1.46
C HIS A 37 13.32 2.86 -2.89
N PRO A 38 13.39 4.19 -3.07
CA PRO A 38 13.39 4.79 -4.39
C PRO A 38 14.73 4.50 -5.10
N LEU A 39 14.66 3.96 -6.31
CA LEU A 39 15.79 3.88 -7.24
C LEU A 39 15.86 5.13 -8.10
N VAL A 40 14.69 5.57 -8.59
CA VAL A 40 14.50 6.84 -9.29
C VAL A 40 13.31 7.54 -8.63
N PRO A 41 13.48 8.74 -8.03
CA PRO A 41 12.38 9.46 -7.39
C PRO A 41 11.17 9.58 -8.32
N MET A 42 9.98 9.26 -7.81
CA MET A 42 8.70 9.28 -8.55
C MET A 42 8.64 8.37 -9.80
N GLY A 43 9.67 7.55 -10.06
CA GLY A 43 9.75 6.70 -11.24
C GLY A 43 9.83 5.22 -10.88
N THR A 44 10.88 4.82 -10.17
CA THR A 44 11.16 3.40 -9.91
C THR A 44 11.49 3.17 -8.45
N TRP A 45 10.91 2.12 -7.88
CA TRP A 45 11.03 1.75 -6.48
C TRP A 45 11.35 0.27 -6.37
N ALA A 46 12.38 -0.05 -5.60
CA ALA A 46 12.68 -1.42 -5.26
C ALA A 46 11.97 -1.78 -3.95
N ILE A 47 11.22 -2.87 -4.01
CA ILE A 47 10.38 -3.38 -2.93
C ILE A 47 10.82 -4.80 -2.66
N SER A 48 11.19 -5.08 -1.42
CA SER A 48 11.55 -6.43 -1.00
C SER A 48 10.88 -6.80 0.31
N TYR A 49 10.58 -8.08 0.46
CA TYR A 49 10.14 -8.66 1.72
C TYR A 49 10.92 -9.94 1.96
N GLU A 50 11.42 -10.16 3.17
CA GLU A 50 11.96 -11.45 3.58
C GLU A 50 11.51 -11.76 5.00
N GLY A 51 10.73 -12.83 5.14
CA GLY A 51 10.20 -13.21 6.44
C GLY A 51 9.10 -14.26 6.39
N PRO A 52 8.63 -14.70 7.57
CA PRO A 52 7.51 -15.61 7.69
C PRO A 52 6.20 -14.89 7.36
N MET A 53 5.37 -15.49 6.52
CA MET A 53 3.97 -15.08 6.36
C MET A 53 3.04 -16.19 6.82
N ARG A 54 1.86 -15.80 7.27
CA ARG A 54 0.81 -16.71 7.71
C ARG A 54 -0.20 -16.92 6.59
N VAL A 55 -0.58 -18.18 6.35
CA VAL A 55 -1.72 -18.52 5.48
C VAL A 55 -3.01 -18.07 6.15
N TYR A 56 -3.74 -17.18 5.49
CA TYR A 56 -5.06 -16.72 5.88
C TYR A 56 -6.07 -17.85 5.69
N LYS A 57 -6.94 -18.08 6.69
CA LYS A 57 -8.04 -19.06 6.63
C LYS A 57 -9.36 -18.28 6.65
N ASP A 58 -10.34 -18.59 5.81
CA ASP A 58 -11.61 -17.83 5.81
C ASP A 58 -12.50 -18.06 7.06
N GLU A 59 -12.12 -19.01 7.92
CA GLU A 59 -12.84 -19.37 9.16
C GLU A 59 -12.37 -18.45 10.31
N ASP A 60 -13.27 -18.14 11.26
CA ASP A 60 -13.24 -17.14 12.35
C ASP A 60 -11.90 -16.48 12.77
N ASP A 61 -11.95 -15.26 13.32
CA ASP A 61 -10.76 -14.50 13.78
C ASP A 61 -9.81 -15.28 14.72
N GLU A 62 -10.34 -16.23 15.51
CA GLU A 62 -9.52 -17.12 16.35
C GLU A 62 -8.68 -18.12 15.53
N ASP A 63 -9.20 -18.58 14.39
CA ASP A 63 -8.52 -19.51 13.49
C ASP A 63 -7.37 -18.83 12.72
N GLN A 64 -7.42 -17.49 12.57
CA GLN A 64 -6.31 -16.72 11.99
C GLN A 64 -5.04 -16.84 12.81
N ALA A 65 -5.12 -16.96 14.15
CA ALA A 65 -3.93 -17.16 14.98
C ALA A 65 -3.30 -18.55 14.80
N THR A 66 -3.99 -19.48 14.14
CA THR A 66 -3.57 -20.88 13.90
C THR A 66 -3.15 -21.17 12.45
N GLY A 67 -3.18 -20.15 11.57
CA GLY A 67 -2.72 -20.29 10.18
C GLY A 67 -1.28 -20.80 10.11
N GLU A 68 -1.01 -21.67 9.12
CA GLU A 68 0.34 -22.18 8.87
C GLU A 68 1.29 -21.03 8.55
N ILE A 69 2.52 -21.11 9.04
CA ILE A 69 3.57 -20.15 8.74
C ILE A 69 4.44 -20.70 7.61
N VAL A 70 4.62 -19.90 6.57
CA VAL A 70 5.45 -20.21 5.41
C VAL A 70 6.53 -19.16 5.24
N ASP A 71 7.72 -19.59 4.85
CA ASP A 71 8.81 -18.68 4.53
C ASP A 71 8.57 -18.04 3.15
N VAL A 72 8.65 -16.70 3.13
CA VAL A 72 8.39 -15.90 1.94
C VAL A 72 9.54 -14.93 1.70
N ARG A 73 9.98 -14.84 0.45
CA ARG A 73 10.89 -13.81 -0.04
C ARG A 73 10.33 -13.17 -1.29
N ILE A 74 10.21 -11.85 -1.33
CA ILE A 74 9.70 -11.09 -2.47
C ILE A 74 10.79 -10.09 -2.85
N GLU A 75 11.09 -10.02 -4.14
CA GLU A 75 12.00 -9.03 -4.72
C GLU A 75 11.38 -8.52 -6.02
N VAL A 76 10.85 -7.30 -5.96
CA VAL A 76 10.14 -6.69 -7.08
C VAL A 76 10.54 -5.23 -7.25
N GLU A 77 10.51 -4.78 -8.49
CA GLU A 77 10.62 -3.38 -8.85
C GLU A 77 9.25 -2.88 -9.28
N TRP A 78 8.80 -1.80 -8.66
CA TRP A 78 7.68 -1.02 -9.14
C TRP A 78 8.19 0.10 -10.04
N SER A 79 7.61 0.25 -11.23
CA SER A 79 7.92 1.34 -12.16
C SER A 79 6.67 2.06 -12.61
N ALA A 80 6.71 3.39 -12.59
CA ALA A 80 5.65 4.26 -13.08
C ALA A 80 5.50 4.15 -14.60
N ASN A 81 4.27 4.00 -15.06
CA ASN A 81 3.91 4.00 -16.49
C ASN A 81 3.53 5.42 -16.96
N PHE A 82 3.10 6.27 -16.02
CA PHE A 82 2.61 7.62 -16.25
C PHE A 82 3.11 8.57 -15.15
N ASP A 83 3.00 9.87 -15.41
CA ASP A 83 3.21 10.89 -14.39
C ASP A 83 2.21 10.72 -13.23
N HIS A 84 2.54 11.28 -12.07
CA HIS A 84 1.62 11.30 -10.93
C HIS A 84 0.44 12.21 -11.19
N PHE A 85 -0.69 11.83 -10.60
CA PHE A 85 -1.87 12.67 -10.48
C PHE A 85 -1.91 13.22 -9.05
N ASP A 86 -1.73 14.52 -8.91
CA ASP A 86 -1.77 15.24 -7.64
C ASP A 86 -3.19 15.80 -7.41
N PHE A 87 -3.86 15.38 -6.34
CA PHE A 87 -5.25 15.75 -6.11
C PHE A 87 -5.44 17.23 -5.75
N ASP A 88 -4.40 17.94 -5.34
CA ASP A 88 -4.49 19.36 -5.00
C ASP A 88 -4.31 20.26 -6.23
N SER A 89 -3.63 19.77 -7.26
CA SER A 89 -3.26 20.58 -8.43
C SER A 89 -3.85 20.10 -9.76
N ASP A 90 -4.09 18.80 -9.94
CA ASP A 90 -4.53 18.23 -11.22
C ASP A 90 -6.05 18.03 -11.32
N LEU A 91 -6.80 18.20 -10.22
CA LEU A 91 -8.26 18.15 -10.25
C LEU A 91 -8.87 19.29 -11.07
N ASP A 92 -9.86 18.98 -11.92
CA ASP A 92 -10.63 20.01 -12.65
C ASP A 92 -11.38 20.91 -11.67
N VAL A 93 -10.93 22.15 -11.56
CA VAL A 93 -11.53 23.18 -10.70
C VAL A 93 -13.01 23.36 -11.02
N GLY A 94 -13.41 23.25 -12.29
CA GLY A 94 -14.80 23.35 -12.70
C GLY A 94 -15.66 22.21 -12.14
N ALA A 95 -15.18 20.97 -12.21
CA ALA A 95 -15.86 19.79 -11.70
C ALA A 95 -15.99 19.85 -10.18
N MET A 96 -14.91 20.21 -9.48
CA MET A 96 -14.92 20.40 -8.03
C MET A 96 -15.95 21.47 -7.61
N ALA A 97 -15.90 22.66 -8.23
CA ALA A 97 -16.83 23.73 -7.94
C ALA A 97 -18.30 23.32 -8.21
N ARG A 98 -18.56 22.60 -9.31
CA ARG A 98 -19.89 22.08 -9.62
C ARG A 98 -20.37 21.04 -8.61
N ALA A 99 -19.49 20.16 -8.13
CA ALA A 99 -19.83 19.17 -7.11
C ALA A 99 -20.17 19.87 -5.79
N MET A 100 -19.32 20.79 -5.33
CA MET A 100 -19.55 21.59 -4.11
C MET A 100 -20.84 22.41 -4.18
N ALA A 101 -21.17 22.96 -5.35
CA ALA A 101 -22.39 23.76 -5.55
C ALA A 101 -23.68 22.92 -5.47
N LYS A 102 -23.61 21.60 -5.64
CA LYS A 102 -24.77 20.68 -5.52
C LYS A 102 -25.05 20.24 -4.08
N GLU A 103 -24.08 20.40 -3.19
CA GLU A 103 -24.21 20.02 -1.78
C GLU A 103 -25.02 21.05 -0.97
N LYS A 104 -25.62 20.61 0.13
CA LYS A 104 -26.28 21.53 1.07
C LYS A 104 -25.23 22.22 1.94
N TRP A 105 -25.06 23.53 1.71
CA TRP A 105 -24.06 24.30 2.45
C TRP A 105 -24.46 24.45 3.92
N SER A 106 -23.59 24.01 4.81
CA SER A 106 -23.72 24.16 6.25
C SER A 106 -22.34 24.33 6.87
N ARG A 107 -22.28 24.84 8.11
CA ARG A 107 -21.02 24.91 8.87
C ARG A 107 -20.40 23.53 9.06
N GLU A 108 -21.24 22.53 9.30
CA GLU A 108 -20.83 21.13 9.44
C GLU A 108 -20.19 20.60 8.15
N TYR A 109 -20.81 20.87 6.99
CA TYR A 109 -20.26 20.50 5.68
C TYR A 109 -18.84 21.04 5.48
N PHE A 110 -18.62 22.34 5.72
CA PHE A 110 -17.30 22.95 5.54
C PHE A 110 -16.28 22.48 6.58
N ASN A 111 -16.70 22.16 7.81
CA ASN A 111 -15.81 21.54 8.80
C ASN A 111 -15.39 20.14 8.34
N ASN A 112 -16.34 19.32 7.88
CA ASN A 112 -16.05 17.97 7.37
C ASN A 112 -15.13 18.03 6.15
N LEU A 113 -15.35 18.97 5.23
CA LEU A 113 -14.50 19.15 4.05
C LEU A 113 -13.06 19.49 4.42
N ARG A 114 -12.85 20.36 5.41
CA ARG A 114 -11.53 20.70 5.93
C ARG A 114 -10.87 19.48 6.59
N ASP A 115 -11.64 18.75 7.40
CA ASP A 115 -11.11 17.63 8.18
C ASP A 115 -10.82 16.40 7.30
N ALA A 116 -11.53 16.26 6.18
CA ALA A 116 -11.33 15.19 5.19
C ALA A 116 -10.26 15.51 4.13
N HIS A 117 -9.73 16.74 4.09
CA HIS A 117 -8.72 17.12 3.12
C HIS A 117 -7.42 16.35 3.40
N GLN A 118 -7.06 15.48 2.46
CA GLN A 118 -5.80 14.74 2.44
C GLN A 118 -5.07 15.10 1.15
N THR A 119 -3.91 15.73 1.29
CA THR A 119 -3.02 15.91 0.14
C THR A 119 -2.39 14.56 -0.18
N HIS A 120 -2.60 14.09 -1.41
CA HIS A 120 -2.06 12.83 -1.88
C HIS A 120 -1.83 12.87 -3.38
N TYR A 121 -0.96 11.97 -3.83
CA TYR A 121 -0.81 11.69 -5.25
C TYR A 121 -0.95 10.20 -5.53
N GLU A 122 -1.46 9.89 -6.70
CA GLU A 122 -1.56 8.54 -7.23
C GLU A 122 -0.66 8.38 -8.45
N GLN A 123 -0.06 7.20 -8.59
CA GLN A 123 0.71 6.83 -9.77
C GLN A 123 0.36 5.42 -10.24
N MET A 124 0.06 5.31 -11.53
CA MET A 124 -0.11 4.03 -12.21
C MET A 124 1.24 3.47 -12.63
N GLY A 125 1.42 2.16 -12.51
CA GLY A 125 2.68 1.50 -12.82
C GLY A 125 2.58 -0.02 -12.88
N ALA A 126 3.72 -0.68 -12.93
CA ALA A 126 3.80 -2.14 -12.93
C ALA A 126 4.83 -2.65 -11.93
N LEU A 127 4.52 -3.78 -11.31
CA LEU A 127 5.43 -4.57 -10.49
C LEU A 127 6.03 -5.68 -11.34
N LYS A 128 7.36 -5.81 -11.31
CA LYS A 128 8.08 -6.93 -11.94
C LYS A 128 9.13 -7.48 -11.02
N GLY A 129 9.25 -8.81 -10.96
CA GLY A 129 10.31 -9.46 -10.20
C GLY A 129 9.98 -10.90 -9.86
N THR A 130 10.37 -11.33 -8.66
CA THR A 130 10.16 -12.69 -8.19
C THR A 130 9.62 -12.76 -6.77
N ALA A 131 8.92 -13.84 -6.49
CA ALA A 131 8.49 -14.21 -5.15
C ALA A 131 8.81 -15.68 -4.92
N MET A 132 9.43 -16.01 -3.80
CA MET A 132 9.64 -17.36 -3.31
C MET A 132 8.67 -17.62 -2.17
N VAL A 133 7.91 -18.71 -2.27
CA VAL A 133 6.99 -19.18 -1.22
C VAL A 133 7.26 -20.66 -0.98
N ALA A 134 7.52 -21.04 0.27
CA ALA A 134 7.80 -22.43 0.66
C ALA A 134 8.89 -23.09 -0.22
N GLY A 135 9.94 -22.34 -0.54
CA GLY A 135 11.09 -22.80 -1.35
C GLY A 135 10.86 -22.85 -2.86
N THR A 136 9.65 -22.53 -3.35
CA THR A 136 9.37 -22.46 -4.80
C THR A 136 9.37 -21.01 -5.26
N THR A 137 10.08 -20.71 -6.35
CA THR A 137 10.18 -19.35 -6.91
C THR A 137 9.20 -19.14 -8.06
N TYR A 138 8.57 -17.97 -8.09
CA TYR A 138 7.57 -17.55 -9.05
C TYR A 138 7.94 -16.19 -9.63
N SER A 139 7.60 -15.98 -10.90
CA SER A 139 7.66 -14.66 -11.52
C SER A 139 6.45 -13.84 -11.10
N VAL A 140 6.69 -12.57 -10.78
CA VAL A 140 5.65 -11.57 -10.52
C VAL A 140 5.69 -10.56 -11.65
N GLU A 141 4.57 -10.40 -12.34
CA GLU A 141 4.34 -9.33 -13.32
C GLU A 141 2.88 -8.89 -13.20
N LEU A 142 2.66 -7.67 -12.69
CA LEU A 142 1.35 -7.16 -12.33
C LEU A 142 1.25 -5.67 -12.69
N GLU A 143 0.15 -5.27 -13.31
CA GLU A 143 -0.24 -3.86 -13.33
C GLU A 143 -0.67 -3.44 -11.92
N SER A 144 -0.28 -2.25 -11.49
CA SER A 144 -0.42 -1.81 -10.10
C SER A 144 -0.51 -0.29 -10.01
N MET A 145 -0.83 0.21 -8.83
CA MET A 145 -0.83 1.63 -8.53
C MET A 145 -0.14 1.89 -7.20
N ARG A 146 0.41 3.09 -7.06
CA ARG A 146 1.04 3.58 -5.84
C ARG A 146 0.31 4.85 -5.41
N ASP A 147 -0.28 4.80 -4.22
CA ASP A 147 -0.83 5.97 -3.53
C ASP A 147 0.17 6.47 -2.48
N HIS A 148 0.28 7.78 -2.34
CA HIS A 148 1.02 8.36 -1.23
C HIS A 148 0.33 9.62 -0.71
N SER A 149 -0.10 9.55 0.55
CA SER A 149 -0.72 10.65 1.29
C SER A 149 0.27 11.34 2.23
N TYR A 150 0.22 12.67 2.30
CA TYR A 150 1.00 13.49 3.24
C TYR A 150 0.18 14.67 3.78
N GLY A 151 0.53 15.17 4.97
CA GLY A 151 -0.18 16.29 5.59
C GLY A 151 0.54 16.85 6.82
N GLU A 152 0.06 17.97 7.36
CA GLU A 152 0.69 18.69 8.49
C GLU A 152 0.82 17.85 9.78
N ARG A 153 0.15 16.70 9.88
CA ARG A 153 0.25 15.77 11.04
C ARG A 153 1.16 14.55 10.80
N GLY A 154 2.02 14.60 9.79
CA GLY A 154 2.93 13.51 9.44
C GLY A 154 2.32 12.54 8.43
N PRO A 155 3.10 11.56 7.93
CA PRO A 155 2.62 10.62 6.92
C PRO A 155 1.48 9.77 7.51
N LEU A 156 0.28 9.94 6.94
CA LEU A 156 -0.81 8.99 7.13
C LEU A 156 -0.55 7.82 6.19
N ILE A 157 -0.04 6.73 6.75
CA ILE A 157 0.19 5.48 6.05
C ILE A 157 -1.10 4.66 6.21
N TRP A 158 -1.79 4.35 5.11
CA TRP A 158 -2.81 3.28 5.07
C TRP A 158 -2.16 1.96 4.66
#